data_AF-A0A960IHB3-F1
#
_entry.id   AF-A0A960IHB3-F1
#
_cell.length_a   1.000
_cell.length_b   1.000
_cell.length_c   1.000
_cell.angle_alpha   90.00
_cell.angle_beta   90.00
_cell.angle_gamma   90.00
#
_symmetry.space_group_name_H-M   'P 1'
#
loop_
_entity.id
_entity.type
_entity.pdbx_description
1 polymer ?
#
loop_
_entity_poly.entity_id
_entity_poly.type
_entity_poly.pdbx_seq_one_letter_code
_entity_poly.pdbx_strand_id
1 'polypeptide(L)'
;AEMIAASDAIVTFDPNPRPAALPDAGALRARFNALLLHLDVVKLSDEDAGILFPGLQPDDVLDAVLGTGTGLAILTRGARGAVLATTERRIEFPANPAKVVDTIGAGDSYMAAVLARVARIPKADLADALTAPGVLEDLAAFAARASAVTVGRPGADPPWAPEIQVDAWAIESV
;
A
#
# COMPACT_ATOMS: atom_id res chain seq x y z
N ALA A 1 -0.21 -20.48 -1.15
CA ALA A 1 -1.58 -20.14 -0.74
C ALA A 1 -1.96 -20.88 0.54
N GLU A 2 -1.94 -22.21 0.57
CA GLU A 2 -2.39 -23.01 1.73
C GLU A 2 -1.68 -22.68 3.06
N MET A 3 -0.35 -22.46 3.06
CA MET A 3 0.39 -22.13 4.28
C MET A 3 0.09 -20.72 4.83
N ILE A 4 -0.34 -19.79 3.98
CA ILE A 4 -0.67 -18.41 4.34
C ILE A 4 -2.11 -18.33 4.87
N ALA A 5 -3.03 -19.06 4.23
CA ALA A 5 -4.44 -19.12 4.60
C ALA A 5 -4.68 -19.73 6.00
N ALA A 6 -3.73 -20.51 6.52
CA ALA A 6 -3.81 -21.15 7.84
C ALA A 6 -3.19 -20.31 8.98
N SER A 7 -2.74 -19.08 8.71
CA SER A 7 -2.09 -18.22 9.70
C SER A 7 -2.97 -17.06 10.14
N ASP A 8 -2.86 -16.65 11.41
CA ASP A 8 -3.41 -15.39 11.92
C ASP A 8 -2.54 -14.18 11.55
N ALA A 9 -1.77 -14.28 10.46
CA ALA A 9 -0.94 -13.19 9.98
C ALA A 9 -1.72 -12.32 8.99
N ILE A 10 -1.44 -11.02 9.03
CA ILE A 10 -1.88 -10.10 7.99
C ILE A 10 -1.02 -10.31 6.75
N VAL A 11 -1.65 -10.60 5.62
CA VAL A 11 -0.99 -10.90 4.35
C VAL A 11 -0.98 -9.64 3.50
N THR A 12 0.22 -9.17 3.19
CA THR A 12 0.40 -7.94 2.41
C THR A 12 1.16 -8.22 1.13
N PHE A 13 0.93 -7.39 0.11
CA PHE A 13 1.60 -7.57 -1.17
C PHE A 13 1.84 -6.24 -1.88
N ASP A 14 3.08 -6.05 -2.32
CA ASP A 14 3.49 -5.04 -3.29
C ASP A 14 4.07 -5.81 -4.49
N PRO A 15 3.37 -5.85 -5.65
CA PRO A 15 3.75 -6.72 -6.75
C PRO A 15 5.05 -6.28 -7.40
N ASN A 16 5.37 -4.98 -7.37
CA ASN A 16 6.57 -4.35 -7.93
C ASN A 16 7.10 -5.03 -9.22
N PRO A 17 6.25 -5.31 -10.23
CA PRO A 17 6.64 -6.09 -11.39
C PRO A 17 7.83 -5.47 -12.11
N ARG A 18 8.74 -6.35 -12.54
CA ARG A 18 9.86 -6.01 -13.41
C ARG A 18 9.64 -6.72 -14.75
N PRO A 19 8.93 -6.12 -15.72
CA PRO A 19 8.61 -6.76 -17.00
C PRO A 19 9.84 -7.30 -17.73
N ALA A 20 11.00 -6.64 -17.59
CA ALA A 20 12.26 -7.14 -18.14
C ALA A 20 12.66 -8.54 -17.62
N ALA A 21 12.22 -8.91 -16.43
CA ALA A 21 12.44 -10.23 -15.83
C ALA A 21 11.23 -11.18 -16.01
N LEU A 22 10.12 -10.72 -16.59
CA LEU A 22 8.86 -11.44 -16.70
C LEU A 22 8.30 -11.31 -18.14
N PRO A 23 8.69 -12.21 -19.05
CA PRO A 23 8.39 -12.06 -20.48
C PRO A 23 6.90 -12.25 -20.83
N ASP A 24 6.12 -12.91 -19.96
CA ASP A 24 4.70 -13.14 -20.19
C ASP A 24 3.83 -12.32 -19.21
N ALA A 25 3.38 -11.16 -19.69
CA ALA A 25 2.49 -10.28 -18.94
C ALA A 25 1.11 -10.91 -18.67
N GLY A 26 0.63 -11.81 -19.54
CA GLY A 26 -0.63 -12.52 -19.33
C GLY A 26 -0.54 -13.50 -18.15
N ALA A 27 0.53 -14.29 -18.10
CA ALA A 27 0.79 -15.19 -16.99
C ALA A 27 1.02 -14.44 -15.67
N LEU A 28 1.72 -13.30 -15.70
CA LEU A 28 1.87 -12.43 -14.54
C LEU A 28 0.52 -11.98 -13.99
N ARG A 29 -0.35 -11.44 -14.85
CA ARG A 29 -1.70 -11.00 -14.45
C ARG A 29 -2.54 -12.14 -13.88
N ALA A 30 -2.54 -13.30 -14.53
CA ALA A 30 -3.29 -14.46 -14.06
C ALA A 30 -2.84 -14.90 -12.66
N ARG A 31 -1.52 -14.92 -12.40
CA ARG A 31 -0.96 -15.25 -11.08
C ARG A 31 -1.31 -14.20 -10.04
N PHE A 32 -1.19 -12.91 -10.40
CA PHE A 32 -1.55 -11.82 -9.50
C PHE A 32 -3.02 -11.89 -9.10
N ASN A 33 -3.93 -12.07 -10.06
CA ASN A 33 -5.37 -12.20 -9.78
C ASN A 33 -5.69 -13.41 -8.89
N ALA A 34 -4.98 -14.53 -9.05
CA ALA A 34 -5.14 -15.67 -8.16
C ALA A 34 -4.62 -15.39 -6.73
N LEU A 35 -3.56 -14.59 -6.60
CA LEU A 35 -3.02 -14.20 -5.29
C LEU A 35 -3.97 -13.26 -4.55
N LEU A 36 -4.61 -12.31 -5.24
CA LEU A 36 -5.52 -11.31 -4.65
C LEU A 36 -6.60 -11.91 -3.72
N LEU A 37 -7.05 -13.14 -3.98
CA LEU A 37 -8.02 -13.86 -3.14
C LEU A 37 -7.50 -14.20 -1.73
N HIS A 38 -6.23 -13.95 -1.45
CA HIS A 38 -5.54 -14.31 -0.22
C HIS A 38 -4.82 -13.12 0.42
N LEU A 39 -5.06 -11.90 -0.05
CA LEU A 39 -4.34 -10.69 0.38
C LEU A 39 -5.25 -9.75 1.15
N ASP A 40 -4.72 -9.21 2.24
CA ASP A 40 -5.42 -8.30 3.13
C ASP A 40 -5.12 -6.83 2.81
N VAL A 41 -3.86 -6.56 2.48
CA VAL A 41 -3.39 -5.24 2.10
C VAL A 41 -2.61 -5.33 0.80
N VAL A 42 -3.04 -4.60 -0.20
CA VAL A 42 -2.38 -4.53 -1.51
C VAL A 42 -1.99 -3.08 -1.78
N LYS A 43 -0.73 -2.87 -2.13
CA LYS A 43 -0.23 -1.58 -2.59
C LYS A 43 0.26 -1.70 -4.02
N LEU A 44 -0.14 -0.75 -4.85
CA LEU A 44 0.21 -0.61 -6.25
C LEU A 44 0.77 0.80 -6.49
N SER A 45 1.68 0.94 -7.44
CA SER A 45 1.93 2.20 -8.14
C SER A 45 1.02 2.35 -9.36
N ASP A 46 0.95 3.55 -9.94
CA ASP A 46 0.29 3.77 -11.23
C ASP A 46 0.95 2.97 -12.37
N GLU A 47 2.25 2.73 -12.27
CA GLU A 47 3.01 1.85 -13.18
C GLU A 47 2.58 0.38 -13.01
N ASP A 48 2.48 -0.12 -11.78
CA ASP A 48 2.03 -1.49 -11.50
C ASP A 48 0.60 -1.69 -11.99
N ALA A 49 -0.27 -0.71 -11.73
CA ALA A 49 -1.66 -0.71 -12.18
C ALA A 49 -1.76 -0.78 -13.70
N GLY A 50 -0.94 -0.03 -14.44
CA GLY A 50 -0.91 -0.08 -15.90
C GLY A 50 -0.49 -1.45 -16.46
N ILE A 51 0.37 -2.18 -15.74
CA ILE A 51 0.83 -3.53 -16.14
C ILE A 51 -0.21 -4.61 -15.79
N LEU A 52 -0.75 -4.54 -14.57
CA LEU A 52 -1.59 -5.58 -13.98
C LEU A 52 -3.07 -5.45 -14.38
N PHE A 53 -3.54 -4.23 -14.60
CA PHE A 53 -4.92 -3.89 -14.94
C PHE A 53 -4.99 -2.95 -16.16
N PRO A 54 -4.47 -3.39 -17.33
CA PRO A 54 -4.36 -2.53 -18.49
C PRO A 54 -5.72 -1.96 -18.92
N GLY A 55 -5.81 -0.64 -19.04
CA GLY A 55 -7.01 0.07 -19.49
C GLY A 55 -7.99 0.47 -18.38
N LEU A 56 -7.78 0.02 -17.14
CA LEU A 56 -8.58 0.46 -16.00
C LEU A 56 -8.14 1.85 -15.52
N GLN A 57 -9.09 2.66 -15.06
CA GLN A 57 -8.75 3.90 -14.36
C GLN A 57 -8.27 3.60 -12.93
N PRO A 58 -7.50 4.51 -12.31
CA PRO A 58 -7.05 4.38 -10.92
C PRO A 58 -8.12 3.87 -9.96
N ASP A 59 -9.34 4.41 -10.11
CA ASP A 59 -10.42 4.08 -9.21
C ASP A 59 -10.98 2.66 -9.43
N ASP A 60 -11.09 2.23 -10.69
CA ASP A 60 -11.52 0.89 -11.08
C ASP A 60 -10.49 -0.18 -10.66
N VAL A 61 -9.19 0.17 -10.62
CA VAL A 61 -8.13 -0.72 -10.13
C VAL A 61 -8.32 -1.01 -8.65
N LEU A 62 -8.57 0.03 -7.85
CA LEU A 62 -8.85 -0.13 -6.42
C LEU A 62 -10.10 -0.98 -6.20
N ASP A 63 -11.17 -0.74 -6.95
CA ASP A 63 -12.41 -1.52 -6.83
C ASP A 63 -12.21 -2.99 -7.26
N ALA A 64 -11.42 -3.24 -8.30
CA ALA A 64 -11.09 -4.60 -8.73
C ALA A 64 -10.30 -5.37 -7.66
N VAL A 65 -9.37 -4.72 -6.97
CA VAL A 65 -8.61 -5.30 -5.86
C VAL A 65 -9.51 -5.53 -4.65
N LEU A 66 -10.30 -4.56 -4.24
CA LEU A 66 -11.22 -4.70 -3.11
C LEU A 66 -12.29 -5.79 -3.36
N GLY A 67 -12.72 -5.94 -4.60
CA GLY A 67 -13.67 -6.97 -5.03
C GLY A 67 -13.19 -8.41 -4.85
N THR A 68 -11.91 -8.65 -4.56
CA THR A 68 -11.38 -9.99 -4.24
C THR A 68 -11.42 -10.33 -2.76
N GLY A 69 -11.93 -9.43 -1.92
CA GLY A 69 -11.92 -9.56 -0.46
C GLY A 69 -10.72 -8.92 0.24
N THR A 70 -9.87 -8.20 -0.49
CA THR A 70 -8.80 -7.38 0.11
C THR A 70 -9.40 -6.26 0.96
N GLY A 71 -8.90 -6.11 2.19
CA GLY A 71 -9.41 -5.11 3.14
C GLY A 71 -8.92 -3.69 2.87
N LEU A 72 -7.67 -3.54 2.41
CA LEU A 72 -7.06 -2.26 2.07
C LEU A 72 -6.35 -2.31 0.71
N ALA A 73 -6.79 -1.48 -0.22
CA ALA A 73 -6.12 -1.24 -1.49
C ALA A 73 -5.49 0.17 -1.49
N ILE A 74 -4.23 0.26 -1.89
CA ILE A 74 -3.46 1.50 -1.94
C ILE A 74 -2.93 1.69 -3.35
N LEU A 75 -3.16 2.86 -3.94
CA LEU A 75 -2.59 3.24 -5.23
C LEU A 75 -1.74 4.52 -5.08
N THR A 76 -0.44 4.37 -5.20
CA THR A 76 0.54 5.47 -5.18
C THR A 76 0.73 6.07 -6.58
N ARG A 77 0.86 7.40 -6.66
CA ARG A 77 0.86 8.19 -7.91
C ARG A 77 1.99 9.22 -7.92
N GLY A 78 3.15 8.85 -7.35
CA GLY A 78 4.32 9.73 -7.20
C GLY A 78 3.97 11.06 -6.53
N ALA A 79 4.31 12.17 -7.18
CA ALA A 79 4.07 13.52 -6.66
C ALA A 79 2.57 13.87 -6.49
N ARG A 80 1.64 13.10 -7.08
CA ARG A 80 0.19 13.26 -6.87
C ARG A 80 -0.30 12.59 -5.58
N GLY A 81 0.60 12.01 -4.79
CA GLY A 81 0.27 11.33 -3.54
C GLY A 81 -0.28 9.93 -3.77
N ALA A 82 -1.28 9.54 -2.99
CA ALA A 82 -1.86 8.20 -3.04
C ALA A 82 -3.37 8.24 -2.84
N VAL A 83 -4.04 7.18 -3.28
CA VAL A 83 -5.43 6.88 -2.93
C VAL A 83 -5.41 5.62 -2.06
N LEU A 84 -6.06 5.68 -0.90
CA LEU A 84 -6.29 4.52 -0.04
C LEU A 84 -7.78 4.21 -0.04
N ALA A 85 -8.12 2.94 -0.18
CA ALA A 85 -9.50 2.50 -0.26
C ALA A 85 -9.72 1.21 0.54
N THR A 86 -10.87 1.16 1.21
CA THR A 86 -11.55 -0.04 1.72
C THR A 86 -12.86 -0.20 0.97
N THR A 87 -13.62 -1.27 1.23
CA THR A 87 -14.98 -1.44 0.69
C THR A 87 -15.97 -0.37 1.13
N GLU A 88 -15.66 0.37 2.21
CA GLU A 88 -16.56 1.37 2.80
C GLU A 88 -16.09 2.81 2.58
N ARG A 89 -14.79 3.02 2.40
CA ARG A 89 -14.20 4.35 2.42
C ARG A 89 -13.05 4.48 1.44
N ARG A 90 -12.93 5.66 0.83
CA ARG A 90 -11.82 6.03 -0.03
C ARG A 90 -11.33 7.42 0.32
N ILE A 91 -10.02 7.59 0.44
CA ILE A 91 -9.39 8.89 0.66
C ILE A 91 -8.31 9.12 -0.39
N GLU A 92 -8.20 10.36 -0.84
CA GLU A 92 -7.06 10.85 -1.59
C GLU A 92 -6.15 11.61 -0.62
N PHE A 93 -4.86 11.27 -0.60
CA PHE A 93 -3.89 11.88 0.30
C PHE A 93 -2.73 12.46 -0.51
N PRO A 94 -2.42 13.76 -0.36
CA PRO A 94 -1.38 14.41 -1.15
C PRO A 94 0.01 13.89 -0.76
N ALA A 95 0.96 13.92 -1.71
CA ALA A 95 2.35 13.68 -1.38
C ALA A 95 2.88 14.80 -0.46
N ASN A 96 3.73 14.44 0.51
CA ASN A 96 4.44 15.44 1.30
C ASN A 96 5.47 16.16 0.40
N PRO A 97 5.55 17.50 0.46
CA PRO A 97 6.58 18.25 -0.25
C PRO A 97 7.98 17.79 0.17
N ALA A 98 8.83 17.50 -0.82
CA ALA A 98 10.20 17.08 -0.62
C ALA A 98 11.11 17.67 -1.71
N LYS A 99 12.37 17.96 -1.35
CA LYS A 99 13.42 18.22 -2.33
C LYS A 99 13.92 16.87 -2.84
N VAL A 100 13.49 16.46 -4.03
CA VAL A 100 13.84 15.15 -4.60
C VAL A 100 15.32 15.12 -4.96
N VAL A 101 16.02 14.13 -4.40
CA VAL A 101 17.43 13.78 -4.65
C VAL A 101 17.50 12.47 -5.46
N ASP A 102 16.73 11.46 -5.04
CA ASP A 102 16.61 10.16 -5.70
C ASP A 102 15.18 9.63 -5.47
N THR A 103 14.65 8.79 -6.34
CA THR A 103 13.32 8.16 -6.16
C THR A 103 13.41 6.69 -5.81
N ILE A 104 14.62 6.12 -5.82
CA ILE A 104 14.88 4.72 -5.47
C ILE A 104 14.40 4.46 -4.03
N GLY A 105 13.62 3.40 -3.84
CA GLY A 105 13.10 2.99 -2.53
C GLY A 105 11.90 3.81 -2.02
N ALA A 106 11.42 4.84 -2.72
CA ALA A 106 10.29 5.65 -2.28
C ALA A 106 9.01 4.82 -2.06
N GLY A 107 8.75 3.88 -2.96
CA GLY A 107 7.63 2.94 -2.86
C GLY A 107 7.82 1.92 -1.74
N ASP A 108 9.04 1.42 -1.55
CA ASP A 108 9.35 0.45 -0.49
C ASP A 108 9.22 1.09 0.90
N SER A 109 9.71 2.33 1.07
CA SER A 109 9.52 3.11 2.30
C SER A 109 8.06 3.40 2.59
N TYR A 110 7.26 3.69 1.55
CA TYR A 110 5.82 3.85 1.70
C TYR A 110 5.18 2.57 2.22
N MET A 111 5.49 1.42 1.60
CA MET A 111 4.93 0.13 2.00
C MET A 111 5.39 -0.26 3.42
N ALA A 112 6.68 -0.08 3.73
CA ALA A 112 7.23 -0.38 5.06
C ALA A 112 6.54 0.45 6.17
N ALA A 113 6.21 1.71 5.89
CA ALA A 113 5.48 2.56 6.82
C ALA A 113 4.03 2.09 7.03
N VAL A 114 3.33 1.69 5.96
CA VAL A 114 2.01 1.04 6.06
C VAL A 114 2.10 -0.22 6.92
N LEU A 115 3.09 -1.08 6.66
CA LEU A 115 3.32 -2.31 7.42
C LEU A 115 3.59 -2.04 8.90
N ALA A 116 4.39 -1.03 9.23
CA ALA A 116 4.70 -0.68 10.62
C ALA A 116 3.44 -0.27 11.42
N ARG A 117 2.41 0.26 10.75
CA ARG A 117 1.12 0.60 11.37
C ARG A 117 0.18 -0.60 11.42
N VAL A 118 0.02 -1.30 10.29
CA VAL A 118 -0.88 -2.46 10.17
C VAL A 118 -0.43 -3.63 11.05
N ALA A 119 0.88 -3.84 11.23
CA ALA A 119 1.42 -4.91 12.07
C ALA A 119 1.09 -4.77 13.57
N ARG A 120 0.55 -3.62 13.99
CA ARG A 120 0.08 -3.37 15.36
C ARG A 120 -1.37 -3.82 15.58
N ILE A 121 -2.05 -4.23 14.52
CA ILE A 121 -3.45 -4.64 14.54
C ILE A 121 -3.49 -6.18 14.49
N PRO A 122 -4.17 -6.86 15.43
CA PRO A 122 -4.41 -8.29 15.31
C PRO A 122 -5.20 -8.59 14.03
N LYS A 123 -4.88 -9.70 13.34
CA LYS A 123 -5.54 -10.08 12.09
C LYS A 123 -7.07 -10.15 12.20
N ALA A 124 -7.58 -10.63 13.33
CA ALA A 124 -9.03 -10.72 13.59
C ALA A 124 -9.71 -9.34 13.60
N ASP A 125 -8.99 -8.29 13.99
CA ASP A 125 -9.52 -6.93 14.18
C ASP A 125 -9.23 -6.04 12.95
N LEU A 126 -8.54 -6.56 11.94
CA LEU A 126 -8.08 -5.75 10.80
C LEU A 126 -9.25 -5.09 10.04
N ALA A 127 -10.34 -5.82 9.82
CA ALA A 127 -11.48 -5.30 9.08
C ALA A 127 -12.10 -4.09 9.81
N ASP A 128 -12.34 -4.22 11.12
CA ASP A 128 -12.92 -3.17 11.96
C ASP A 128 -11.95 -1.99 12.14
N ALA A 129 -10.66 -2.26 12.30
CA ALA A 129 -9.66 -1.22 12.43
C ALA A 129 -9.54 -0.37 11.15
N LEU A 130 -9.63 -0.97 9.96
CA LEU A 130 -9.53 -0.23 8.69
C LEU A 130 -10.73 0.68 8.41
N THR A 131 -11.90 0.42 9.01
CA THR A 131 -13.10 1.26 8.90
C THR A 131 -13.18 2.32 9.99
N ALA A 132 -12.35 2.21 11.05
CA ALA A 132 -12.32 3.16 12.14
C ALA A 132 -11.95 4.59 11.65
N PRO A 133 -12.63 5.64 12.16
CA PRO A 133 -12.34 7.02 11.77
C PRO A 133 -10.86 7.40 11.97
N GLY A 134 -10.26 8.01 10.95
CA GLY A 134 -8.89 8.52 11.01
C GLY A 134 -7.78 7.49 10.73
N VAL A 135 -8.08 6.19 10.68
CA VAL A 135 -7.05 5.16 10.45
C VAL A 135 -6.45 5.28 9.06
N LEU A 136 -7.25 5.46 8.01
CA LEU A 136 -6.71 5.65 6.66
C LEU A 136 -5.86 6.92 6.55
N GLU A 137 -6.25 8.01 7.23
CA GLU A 137 -5.47 9.24 7.28
C GLU A 137 -4.13 9.05 7.99
N ASP A 138 -4.07 8.33 9.12
CA ASP A 138 -2.80 8.02 9.79
C ASP A 138 -1.89 7.17 8.89
N LEU A 139 -2.44 6.11 8.30
CA LEU A 139 -1.70 5.25 7.36
C LEU A 139 -1.12 6.08 6.21
N ALA A 140 -1.93 6.91 5.58
CA ALA A 140 -1.53 7.73 4.45
C ALA A 140 -0.50 8.79 4.86
N ALA A 141 -0.71 9.50 5.97
CA ALA A 141 0.19 10.54 6.45
C ALA A 141 1.56 9.97 6.83
N PHE A 142 1.57 8.86 7.57
CA PHE A 142 2.81 8.20 8.00
C PHE A 142 3.60 7.67 6.79
N ALA A 143 2.93 7.03 5.84
CA ALA A 143 3.57 6.49 4.64
C ALA A 143 4.04 7.57 3.66
N ALA A 144 3.25 8.63 3.46
CA ALA A 144 3.65 9.77 2.63
C ALA A 144 4.85 10.50 3.22
N ARG A 145 4.90 10.66 4.55
CA ARG A 145 6.05 11.24 5.25
C ARG A 145 7.29 10.37 5.10
N ALA A 146 7.16 9.04 5.19
CA ALA A 146 8.29 8.14 5.00
C ALA A 146 8.87 8.20 3.59
N SER A 147 8.00 8.18 2.58
CA SER A 147 8.41 8.32 1.19
C SER A 147 9.10 9.66 0.93
N ALA A 148 8.57 10.75 1.48
CA ALA A 148 9.16 12.10 1.33
C ALA A 148 10.56 12.24 1.93
N VAL A 149 10.85 11.56 3.06
CA VAL A 149 12.21 11.53 3.62
C VAL A 149 13.14 10.73 2.72
N THR A 150 12.71 9.55 2.25
CA THR A 150 13.52 8.69 1.36
C THR A 150 13.88 9.39 0.08
N VAL A 151 12.91 10.05 -0.58
CA VAL A 151 13.23 10.74 -1.84
C VAL A 151 14.17 11.94 -1.66
N GLY A 152 14.32 12.43 -0.43
CA GLY A 152 15.26 13.50 -0.08
C GLY A 152 16.71 13.03 0.10
N ARG A 153 16.99 11.74 -0.07
CA ARG A 153 18.29 11.11 0.16
C ARG A 153 18.76 10.34 -1.07
N PRO A 154 20.08 10.12 -1.24
CA PRO A 154 20.60 9.30 -2.32
C PRO A 154 20.37 7.80 -2.06
N GLY A 155 19.85 7.07 -3.06
CA GLY A 155 19.56 5.64 -2.97
C GLY A 155 18.35 5.30 -2.10
N ALA A 156 18.13 3.98 -1.89
CA ALA A 156 17.10 3.47 -0.98
C ALA A 156 17.52 3.66 0.49
N ASP A 157 17.38 4.88 0.99
CA ASP A 157 17.66 5.27 2.38
C ASP A 157 16.34 5.59 3.11
N PRO A 158 15.69 4.59 3.75
CA PRO A 158 14.46 4.80 4.50
C PRO A 158 14.69 5.61 5.79
N PRO A 159 13.68 6.35 6.26
CA PRO A 159 13.77 7.09 7.52
C PRO A 159 13.83 6.17 8.74
N TRP A 160 14.35 6.72 9.84
CA TRP A 160 14.14 6.18 11.17
C TRP A 160 12.83 6.68 11.78
N ALA A 161 12.27 5.92 12.73
CA ALA A 161 11.00 6.27 13.38
C ALA A 161 10.91 7.71 13.92
N PRO A 162 11.95 8.31 14.52
CA PRO A 162 11.90 9.70 15.00
C PRO A 162 11.71 10.75 13.90
N GLU A 163 12.03 10.42 12.64
CA GLU A 163 12.03 11.39 11.53
C GLU A 163 10.65 11.56 10.88
N ILE A 164 9.75 10.62 11.18
CA ILE A 164 8.45 10.47 10.54
C ILE A 164 7.31 10.38 11.56
N GLN A 165 7.55 10.88 12.78
CA GLN A 165 6.48 10.99 13.76
C GLN A 165 5.36 11.87 13.22
N VAL A 166 4.16 11.30 13.26
CA VAL A 166 2.88 11.97 13.06
C VAL A 166 2.05 11.70 14.31
N ASP A 167 1.14 12.59 14.65
CA ASP A 167 0.21 12.36 15.76
C ASP A 167 -0.53 11.04 15.48
N ALA A 168 -0.21 10.00 16.25
CA ALA A 168 -0.70 8.66 16.00
C ALA A 168 -2.19 8.59 16.33
N TRP A 169 -2.96 7.89 15.49
CA TRP A 169 -4.26 7.40 15.92
C TRP A 169 -4.10 6.55 17.19
N ALA A 170 -4.92 6.83 18.21
CA ALA A 170 -4.94 6.03 19.42
C ALA A 170 -5.67 4.72 19.12
N ILE A 171 -4.96 3.60 19.19
CA ILE A 171 -5.50 2.23 19.07
C ILE A 171 -6.55 1.94 20.17
N GLU A 172 -6.65 2.79 21.19
CA GLU A 172 -7.53 2.62 22.36
C GLU A 172 -9.06 2.66 22.07
N SER A 173 -9.49 2.62 20.80
CA SER A 173 -10.90 2.76 20.42
C SER A 173 -11.48 1.60 19.59
N VAL A 174 -10.75 0.49 19.41
CA VAL A 174 -11.29 -0.74 18.80
C VAL A 174 -11.69 -1.72 19.89
#